data_AF-A0A7X7AMW2-F1
#
_entry.id   AF-A0A7X7AMW2-F1
#
_cell.length_a   1.000
_cell.length_b   1.000
_cell.length_c   1.000
_cell.angle_alpha   90.00
_cell.angle_beta   90.00
_cell.angle_gamma   90.00
#
_symmetry.space_group_name_H-M   'P 1'
#
loop_
_entity.id
_entity.type
_entity.pdbx_description
1 polymer ?
#
loop_
_entity_poly.entity_id
_entity_poly.type
_entity_poly.pdbx_seq_one_letter_code
_entity_poly.pdbx_strand_id
1 'polypeptide(L)'
;MPEIAIVGVHEKSMLMLQRRVGGILKGIANVSICTPEKAESSRASVFICYSHGYRLALMKEKYKNKKIILGVELAILPAGIRAIQTLPLYKKLGIVAEHRRCANWFFVEVVRSGISDNPVIIGTFEEMPVMQVDAFVVPEELADLIPKGVPADKVILVPRTISPWS
;
A
#
# COMPACT_ATOMS: atom_id res chain seq x y z
N MET A 1 -5.06 25.08 14.18
CA MET A 1 -4.46 24.43 12.99
C MET A 1 -5.41 23.33 12.54
N PRO A 2 -5.72 23.17 11.24
CA PRO A 2 -6.57 22.09 10.74
C PRO A 2 -6.09 20.72 11.22
N GLU A 3 -7.03 19.82 11.51
CA GLU A 3 -6.75 18.44 11.90
C GLU A 3 -7.07 17.49 10.75
N ILE A 4 -6.08 16.66 10.40
CA ILE A 4 -6.16 15.65 9.35
C ILE A 4 -5.82 14.30 9.98
N ALA A 5 -6.58 13.27 9.66
CA ALA A 5 -6.31 11.92 10.14
C ALA A 5 -6.02 10.98 8.97
N ILE A 6 -4.92 10.24 9.07
CA ILE A 6 -4.69 9.05 8.26
C ILE A 6 -5.53 7.91 8.83
N VAL A 7 -6.37 7.30 8.00
CA VAL A 7 -7.25 6.20 8.39
C VAL A 7 -6.80 4.91 7.71
N GLY A 8 -6.47 3.90 8.51
CA GLY A 8 -6.00 2.61 8.02
C GLY A 8 -6.08 1.51 9.07
N VAL A 9 -5.78 0.28 8.67
CA VAL A 9 -5.78 -0.88 9.57
C VAL A 9 -4.37 -1.31 9.94
N HIS A 10 -3.43 -1.21 9.00
CA HIS A 10 -2.05 -1.60 9.22
C HIS A 10 -1.24 -0.41 9.74
N GLU A 11 -0.66 -0.56 10.93
CA GLU A 11 0.08 0.52 11.59
C GLU A 11 1.25 1.04 10.75
N LYS A 12 2.06 0.15 10.17
CA LYS A 12 3.20 0.54 9.31
C LYS A 12 2.76 1.36 8.09
N SER A 13 1.65 0.95 7.45
CA SER A 13 1.03 1.72 6.36
C SER A 13 0.59 3.11 6.83
N MET A 14 -0.10 3.20 7.98
CA MET A 14 -0.55 4.48 8.53
C MET A 14 0.62 5.39 8.92
N LEU A 15 1.67 4.85 9.53
CA LEU A 15 2.87 5.60 9.92
C LEU A 15 3.62 6.11 8.69
N MET A 16 3.76 5.28 7.64
CA MET A 16 4.34 5.72 6.37
C MET A 16 3.56 6.90 5.79
N LEU A 17 2.23 6.77 5.67
CA LEU A 17 1.37 7.85 5.16
C LEU A 17 1.44 9.10 6.04
N GLN A 18 1.41 8.94 7.37
CA GLN A 18 1.49 10.07 8.31
C GLN A 18 2.80 10.82 8.18
N ARG A 19 3.94 10.12 8.05
CA ARG A 19 5.24 10.78 7.86
C ARG A 19 5.28 11.58 6.57
N ARG A 20 4.71 11.04 5.48
CA ARG A 20 4.71 11.68 4.17
C ARG A 20 3.75 12.87 4.13
N VAL A 21 2.49 12.67 4.49
CA VAL A 21 1.49 13.75 4.55
C VAL A 21 1.89 14.81 5.58
N GLY A 22 2.36 14.40 6.76
CA GLY A 22 2.85 15.30 7.80
C GLY A 22 4.08 16.10 7.37
N GLY A 23 4.95 15.52 6.55
CA GLY A 23 6.06 16.24 5.91
C GLY A 23 5.57 17.30 4.91
N ILE A 24 4.59 16.96 4.07
CA ILE A 24 3.99 17.88 3.09
C ILE A 24 3.25 19.04 3.80
N LEU A 25 2.54 18.73 4.87
CA LEU A 25 1.68 19.69 5.59
C LEU A 25 2.34 20.27 6.83
N LYS A 26 3.66 20.18 6.94
CA LYS A 26 4.41 20.67 8.10
C LYS A 26 4.19 22.18 8.27
N GLY A 27 3.68 22.56 9.45
CA GLY A 27 3.32 23.95 9.76
C GLY A 27 1.97 24.41 9.19
N ILE A 28 1.26 23.56 8.45
CA ILE A 28 -0.06 23.84 7.86
C ILE A 28 -1.17 23.09 8.60
N ALA A 29 -0.98 21.80 8.90
CA ALA A 29 -1.98 20.95 9.54
C ALA A 29 -1.37 19.95 10.53
N ASN A 30 -2.14 19.56 11.55
CA ASN A 30 -1.79 18.47 12.46
C ASN A 30 -2.25 17.16 11.84
N VAL A 31 -1.31 16.24 11.62
CA VAL A 31 -1.59 14.93 10.99
C VAL A 31 -1.48 13.82 12.02
N SER A 32 -2.62 13.20 12.34
CA SER A 32 -2.75 12.06 13.25
C SER A 32 -3.03 10.76 12.49
N ILE A 33 -2.95 9.62 13.18
CA ILE A 33 -3.38 8.32 12.67
C ILE A 33 -4.58 7.82 13.48
N CYS A 34 -5.52 7.14 12.84
CA CYS A 34 -6.57 6.40 13.53
C CYS A 34 -7.04 5.17 12.74
N THR A 35 -7.65 4.22 13.44
CA THR A 35 -8.31 3.08 12.79
C THR A 35 -9.70 3.47 12.29
N PRO A 36 -10.31 2.72 11.35
CA PRO A 36 -11.66 3.00 10.87
C PRO A 36 -12.71 3.06 11.98
N GLU A 37 -12.55 2.25 13.03
CA GLU A 37 -13.45 2.19 14.20
C GLU A 37 -13.34 3.46 15.03
N LYS A 38 -12.13 4.02 15.15
CA LYS A 38 -11.86 5.29 15.87
C LYS A 38 -12.08 6.53 15.00
N ALA A 39 -12.42 6.38 13.72
CA ALA A 39 -12.63 7.51 12.83
C ALA A 39 -13.87 8.34 13.21
N GLU A 40 -14.90 7.72 13.79
CA GLU A 40 -16.13 8.45 14.19
C GLU A 40 -15.90 9.45 15.32
N SER A 41 -15.06 9.10 16.29
CA SER A 41 -14.71 9.97 17.41
C SER A 41 -13.61 10.99 17.07
N SER A 42 -13.05 10.93 15.85
CA SER A 42 -12.00 11.85 15.41
C SER A 42 -12.55 13.24 15.08
N ARG A 43 -11.88 14.25 15.64
CA ARG A 43 -12.16 15.67 15.39
C ARG A 43 -11.66 16.14 14.03
N ALA A 44 -10.77 15.39 13.38
CA ALA A 44 -10.23 15.74 12.06
C ALA A 44 -11.33 15.94 11.02
N SER A 45 -11.23 17.00 10.22
CA SER A 45 -12.20 17.35 9.17
C SER A 45 -11.90 16.65 7.84
N VAL A 46 -10.65 16.25 7.65
CA VAL A 46 -10.17 15.52 6.47
C VAL A 46 -9.61 14.18 6.90
N PHE A 47 -10.07 13.11 6.25
CA PHE A 47 -9.50 11.77 6.36
C PHE A 47 -8.76 11.41 5.09
N ILE A 48 -7.58 10.84 5.27
CA ILE A 48 -6.74 10.34 4.19
C ILE A 48 -6.61 8.82 4.34
N CYS A 49 -6.90 8.08 3.29
CA CYS A 49 -6.70 6.63 3.24
C CYS A 49 -6.17 6.21 1.87
N TYR A 50 -5.86 4.93 1.66
CA TYR A 50 -5.45 4.47 0.33
C TYR A 50 -6.57 4.63 -0.70
N SER A 51 -6.22 5.10 -1.90
CA SER A 51 -7.12 5.36 -3.03
C SER A 51 -7.80 4.09 -3.55
N HIS A 52 -7.15 2.94 -3.36
CA HIS A 52 -7.58 1.68 -3.96
C HIS A 52 -8.03 0.69 -2.88
N GLY A 53 -9.30 0.29 -2.96
CA GLY A 53 -9.86 -0.76 -2.11
C GLY A 53 -11.30 -0.49 -1.69
N TYR A 54 -11.92 -1.51 -1.12
CA TYR A 54 -13.26 -1.44 -0.53
C TYR A 54 -13.35 -0.32 0.54
N ARG A 55 -12.24 -0.01 1.19
CA ARG A 55 -12.19 0.93 2.31
C ARG A 55 -12.40 2.39 1.91
N LEU A 56 -11.87 2.87 0.78
CA LEU A 56 -12.15 4.23 0.32
C LEU A 56 -13.64 4.41 0.03
N ALA A 57 -14.24 3.46 -0.67
CA ALA A 57 -15.66 3.48 -1.01
C ALA A 57 -16.53 3.52 0.26
N LEU A 58 -16.25 2.63 1.21
CA LEU A 58 -16.91 2.61 2.52
C LEU A 58 -16.79 3.93 3.27
N MET A 59 -15.58 4.51 3.33
CA MET A 59 -15.35 5.78 4.01
C MET A 59 -16.10 6.93 3.34
N LYS A 60 -16.06 7.00 2.00
CA LYS A 60 -16.81 8.00 1.22
C LYS A 60 -18.32 7.88 1.42
N GLU A 61 -18.85 6.67 1.49
CA GLU A 61 -20.27 6.44 1.73
C GLU A 61 -20.66 6.80 3.17
N LYS A 62 -19.94 6.28 4.15
CA LYS A 62 -20.19 6.49 5.59
C LYS A 62 -20.11 7.97 5.99
N TYR A 63 -19.21 8.73 5.37
CA TYR A 63 -18.94 10.13 5.72
C TYR A 63 -19.32 11.14 4.62
N LYS A 64 -20.16 10.75 3.65
CA LYS A 64 -20.50 11.49 2.41
C LYS A 64 -20.79 12.99 2.57
N ASN A 65 -21.27 13.42 3.74
CA ASN A 65 -21.57 14.83 4.06
C ASN A 65 -20.98 15.31 5.40
N LYS A 66 -20.10 14.53 6.02
CA LYS A 66 -19.58 14.81 7.37
C LYS A 66 -18.10 15.17 7.38
N LYS A 67 -17.32 14.57 6.48
CA LYS A 67 -15.86 14.68 6.43
C LYS A 67 -15.39 14.66 4.98
N ILE A 68 -14.26 15.30 4.70
CA ILE A 68 -13.60 15.19 3.40
C ILE A 68 -12.78 13.90 3.39
N ILE A 69 -12.99 13.04 2.40
CA ILE A 69 -12.26 11.76 2.28
C ILE A 69 -11.36 11.81 1.04
N LEU A 70 -10.05 11.81 1.25
CA LEU A 70 -9.04 11.80 0.18
C LEU A 70 -8.39 10.41 0.10
N GLY A 71 -8.35 9.88 -1.12
CA GLY A 71 -7.66 8.65 -1.44
C GLY A 71 -6.26 8.96 -1.95
N VAL A 72 -5.25 8.30 -1.40
CA VAL A 72 -3.85 8.45 -1.84
C VAL A 72 -3.40 7.22 -2.60
N GLU A 73 -2.88 7.43 -3.81
CA GLU A 73 -2.22 6.40 -4.60
C GLU A 73 -0.77 6.23 -4.12
N LEU A 74 -0.24 5.04 -4.30
CA LEU A 74 1.16 4.75 -4.05
C LEU A 74 1.93 4.61 -5.36
N ALA A 75 3.22 4.91 -5.30
CA ALA A 75 4.17 4.67 -6.36
C ALA A 75 5.37 3.90 -5.79
N ILE A 76 5.90 2.99 -6.59
CA ILE A 76 7.11 2.23 -6.24
C ILE A 76 8.30 3.19 -6.23
N LEU A 77 9.10 3.13 -5.17
CA LEU A 77 10.34 3.91 -5.09
C LEU A 77 11.41 3.31 -6.02
N PRO A 78 12.36 4.12 -6.54
CA PRO A 78 13.41 3.63 -7.43
C PRO A 78 14.22 2.44 -6.89
N ALA A 79 14.38 2.35 -5.56
CA ALA A 79 15.02 1.20 -4.93
C ALA A 79 14.24 -0.10 -5.14
N GLY A 80 12.92 -0.07 -5.05
CA GLY A 80 12.05 -1.22 -5.32
C GLY A 80 12.05 -1.60 -6.79
N ILE A 81 12.03 -0.63 -7.70
CA ILE A 81 12.14 -0.88 -9.15
C ILE A 81 13.43 -1.64 -9.46
N ARG A 82 14.57 -1.14 -8.95
CA ARG A 82 15.88 -1.79 -9.13
C ARG A 82 15.89 -3.20 -8.58
N ALA A 83 15.36 -3.43 -7.38
CA ALA A 83 15.33 -4.75 -6.76
C ALA A 83 14.61 -5.79 -7.64
N ILE A 84 13.52 -5.39 -8.30
CA ILE A 84 12.80 -6.27 -9.21
C ILE A 84 13.54 -6.42 -10.55
N GLN A 85 14.10 -5.33 -11.11
CA GLN A 85 14.83 -5.37 -12.39
C GLN A 85 16.13 -6.18 -12.33
N THR A 86 16.77 -6.29 -11.16
CA THR A 86 17.97 -7.13 -11.00
C THR A 86 17.67 -8.63 -10.97
N LEU A 87 16.40 -9.03 -10.96
CA LEU A 87 16.06 -10.45 -11.00
C LEU A 87 16.41 -11.05 -12.36
N PRO A 88 16.85 -12.32 -12.40
CA PRO A 88 17.02 -13.02 -13.67
C PRO A 88 15.73 -13.00 -14.50
N LEU A 89 15.90 -12.77 -15.80
CA LEU A 89 14.81 -12.88 -16.77
C LEU A 89 14.19 -14.29 -16.70
N TYR A 90 12.91 -14.39 -17.08
CA TYR A 90 12.13 -15.65 -17.08
C TYR A 90 11.80 -16.24 -15.71
N LYS A 91 12.24 -15.63 -14.60
CA LYS A 91 11.77 -15.97 -13.25
C LYS A 91 10.28 -15.66 -13.13
N LYS A 92 9.49 -16.61 -12.65
CA LYS A 92 8.07 -16.44 -12.38
C LYS A 92 7.88 -15.68 -11.07
N LEU A 93 7.28 -14.49 -11.12
CA LEU A 93 7.08 -13.61 -9.97
C LEU A 93 5.66 -13.76 -9.40
N GLY A 94 5.57 -13.87 -8.08
CA GLY A 94 4.31 -13.78 -7.34
C GLY A 94 4.11 -12.36 -6.81
N ILE A 95 3.20 -11.58 -7.40
CA ILE A 95 2.86 -10.26 -6.89
C ILE A 95 1.74 -10.40 -5.86
N VAL A 96 2.03 -10.01 -4.63
CA VAL A 96 1.19 -10.33 -3.48
C VAL A 96 0.84 -9.08 -2.67
N ALA A 97 -0.40 -9.02 -2.23
CA ALA A 97 -0.87 -8.04 -1.26
C ALA A 97 -1.93 -8.67 -0.33
N GLU A 98 -2.53 -7.87 0.54
CA GLU A 98 -3.56 -8.36 1.47
C GLU A 98 -4.81 -8.89 0.75
N HIS A 99 -5.29 -8.14 -0.25
CA HIS A 99 -6.47 -8.50 -1.02
C HIS A 99 -6.12 -8.62 -2.50
N ARG A 100 -6.81 -9.49 -3.24
CA ARG A 100 -6.59 -9.67 -4.67
C ARG A 100 -6.75 -8.38 -5.49
N ARG A 101 -7.67 -7.49 -5.08
CA ARG A 101 -7.80 -6.14 -5.68
C ARG A 101 -6.57 -5.26 -5.41
N CYS A 102 -6.00 -5.32 -4.21
CA CYS A 102 -4.77 -4.59 -3.87
C CYS A 102 -3.58 -5.16 -4.65
N ALA A 103 -3.51 -6.48 -4.79
CA ALA A 103 -2.45 -7.16 -5.56
C ALA A 103 -2.52 -6.80 -7.05
N ASN A 104 -3.72 -6.70 -7.64
CA ASN A 104 -3.90 -6.22 -9.00
C ASN A 104 -3.39 -4.79 -9.19
N TRP A 105 -3.73 -3.87 -8.27
CA TRP A 105 -3.23 -2.49 -8.34
C TRP A 105 -1.70 -2.43 -8.19
N PHE A 106 -1.16 -3.21 -7.27
CA PHE A 106 0.28 -3.30 -7.08
C PHE A 106 0.98 -3.87 -8.33
N PHE A 107 0.38 -4.85 -9.00
CA PHE A 107 0.86 -5.33 -10.30
C PHE A 107 0.87 -4.21 -11.35
N VAL A 108 -0.17 -3.38 -11.43
CA VAL A 108 -0.18 -2.22 -12.34
C VAL A 108 0.96 -1.25 -12.01
N GLU A 109 1.23 -0.99 -10.73
CA GLU A 109 2.39 -0.18 -10.30
C GLU A 109 3.72 -0.79 -10.75
N VAL A 110 3.89 -2.12 -10.60
CA VAL A 110 5.08 -2.87 -11.04
C VAL A 110 5.27 -2.78 -12.55
N VAL A 111 4.21 -3.00 -13.34
CA VAL A 111 4.26 -2.92 -14.81
C VAL A 111 4.58 -1.50 -15.28
N ARG A 112 3.93 -0.48 -14.69
CA ARG A 112 4.21 0.94 -14.98
C ARG A 112 5.65 1.35 -14.67
N SER A 113 6.31 0.61 -13.78
CA SER A 113 7.71 0.83 -13.43
C SER A 113 8.71 0.25 -14.44
N GLY A 114 8.23 -0.34 -15.54
CA GLY A 114 9.07 -0.82 -16.64
C GLY A 114 9.63 -2.23 -16.45
N ILE A 115 8.92 -3.09 -15.72
CA ILE A 115 9.26 -4.51 -15.53
C ILE A 115 8.35 -5.33 -16.46
N SER A 116 8.86 -5.83 -17.58
CA SER A 116 8.01 -6.45 -18.63
C SER A 116 8.26 -7.92 -18.92
N ASP A 117 9.40 -8.50 -18.53
CA ASP A 117 9.85 -9.75 -19.18
C ASP A 117 9.69 -11.01 -18.30
N ASN A 118 9.25 -10.84 -17.05
CA ASN A 118 9.04 -11.94 -16.11
C ASN A 118 7.57 -12.39 -16.11
N PRO A 119 7.28 -13.70 -16.20
CA PRO A 119 5.92 -14.21 -15.99
C PRO A 119 5.40 -13.84 -14.60
N VAL A 120 4.16 -13.37 -14.49
CA VAL A 120 3.57 -12.91 -13.23
C VAL A 120 2.35 -13.75 -12.83
N ILE A 121 2.27 -14.10 -11.55
CA ILE A 121 1.06 -14.61 -10.88
C ILE A 121 0.66 -13.61 -9.79
N ILE A 122 -0.63 -13.28 -9.72
CA ILE A 122 -1.17 -12.35 -8.72
C ILE A 122 -1.89 -13.15 -7.63
N GLY A 123 -1.55 -12.89 -6.36
CA GLY A 123 -2.14 -13.58 -5.22
C GLY A 123 -2.28 -12.74 -3.96
N THR A 124 -2.81 -13.35 -2.91
CA THR A 124 -2.89 -12.76 -1.58
C THR A 124 -1.84 -13.35 -0.63
N PHE A 125 -1.63 -12.73 0.54
CA PHE A 125 -0.76 -13.29 1.57
C PHE A 125 -1.17 -14.73 1.93
N GLU A 126 -2.47 -15.02 2.00
CA GLU A 126 -2.99 -16.36 2.29
C GLU A 126 -2.63 -17.40 1.22
N GLU A 127 -2.50 -16.98 -0.04
CA GLU A 127 -2.20 -17.87 -1.17
C GLU A 127 -0.69 -18.12 -1.34
N MET A 128 0.18 -17.29 -0.74
CA MET A 128 1.64 -17.41 -0.87
C MET A 128 2.19 -18.83 -0.68
N PRO A 129 1.77 -19.63 0.32
CA PRO A 129 2.36 -20.95 0.56
C PRO A 129 2.14 -21.96 -0.57
N VAL A 130 1.10 -21.76 -1.38
CA VAL A 130 0.73 -22.68 -2.48
C VAL A 130 1.06 -22.10 -3.86
N MET A 131 1.55 -20.87 -3.93
CA MET A 131 1.95 -20.22 -5.19
C MET A 131 3.24 -20.83 -5.73
N GLN A 132 3.17 -21.43 -6.91
CA GLN A 132 4.33 -21.96 -7.62
C GLN A 132 5.06 -20.84 -8.37
N VAL A 133 5.87 -20.07 -7.64
CA VAL A 133 6.66 -18.94 -8.16
C VAL A 133 8.12 -19.03 -7.70
N ASP A 134 9.00 -18.35 -8.43
CA ASP A 134 10.42 -18.27 -8.10
C ASP A 134 10.73 -17.24 -7.02
N ALA A 135 10.02 -16.10 -7.06
CA ALA A 135 10.17 -15.02 -6.09
C ALA A 135 8.83 -14.32 -5.85
N PHE A 136 8.65 -13.78 -4.65
CA PHE A 136 7.51 -12.97 -4.25
C PHE A 136 7.89 -11.50 -4.25
N VAL A 137 7.04 -10.67 -4.86
CA VAL A 137 7.14 -9.22 -4.83
C VAL A 137 6.05 -8.71 -3.90
N VAL A 138 6.46 -8.07 -2.81
CA VAL A 138 5.57 -7.70 -1.69
C VAL A 138 5.78 -6.24 -1.31
N PRO A 139 4.71 -5.45 -1.06
CA PRO A 139 4.86 -4.11 -0.49
C PRO A 139 5.55 -4.13 0.88
N GLU A 140 6.60 -3.34 1.04
CA GLU A 140 7.42 -3.33 2.27
C GLU A 140 6.59 -3.02 3.53
N GLU A 141 5.62 -2.11 3.43
CA GLU A 141 4.78 -1.70 4.54
C GLU A 141 3.78 -2.77 4.99
N LEU A 142 3.68 -3.88 4.25
CA LEU A 142 2.85 -5.05 4.55
C LEU A 142 3.69 -6.30 4.86
N ALA A 143 5.01 -6.17 5.04
CA ALA A 143 5.91 -7.30 5.28
C ALA A 143 5.50 -8.18 6.49
N ASP A 144 4.85 -7.58 7.51
CA ASP A 144 4.40 -8.30 8.70
C ASP A 144 3.24 -9.28 8.43
N LEU A 145 2.60 -9.17 7.26
CA LEU A 145 1.49 -10.03 6.85
C LEU A 145 1.97 -11.27 6.07
N ILE A 146 3.28 -11.39 5.81
CA ILE A 146 3.84 -12.56 5.13
C ILE A 146 3.63 -13.80 6.02
N PRO A 147 3.02 -14.89 5.51
CA PRO A 147 2.81 -16.09 6.30
C PRO A 147 4.12 -16.71 6.79
N LYS A 148 4.08 -17.28 7.99
CA LYS A 148 5.18 -18.09 8.51
C LYS A 148 5.42 -19.28 7.58
N GLY A 149 6.68 -19.52 7.22
CA GLY A 149 7.08 -20.62 6.34
C GLY A 149 7.36 -20.22 4.89
N VAL A 150 7.06 -18.98 4.49
CA VAL A 150 7.57 -18.43 3.22
C VAL A 150 9.08 -18.17 3.38
N PRO A 151 9.96 -18.72 2.51
CA PRO A 151 11.39 -18.47 2.58
C PRO A 151 11.72 -16.99 2.36
N ALA A 152 12.48 -16.39 3.28
CA ALA A 152 12.80 -14.96 3.26
C ALA A 152 13.65 -14.56 2.03
N ASP A 153 14.50 -15.47 1.55
CA ASP A 153 15.33 -15.31 0.35
C ASP A 153 14.51 -15.26 -0.95
N LYS A 154 13.26 -15.74 -0.91
CA LYS A 154 12.31 -15.62 -2.03
C LYS A 154 11.51 -14.32 -1.98
N VAL A 155 11.57 -13.55 -0.91
CA VAL A 155 10.74 -12.34 -0.75
C VAL A 155 11.52 -11.09 -1.12
N ILE A 156 10.94 -10.31 -2.02
CA ILE A 156 11.43 -9.01 -2.45
C ILE A 156 10.46 -7.98 -1.89
N LEU A 157 10.93 -7.26 -0.88
CA LEU A 157 10.20 -6.14 -0.31
C LEU A 157 10.37 -4.90 -1.19
N VAL A 158 9.25 -4.32 -1.59
CA VAL A 158 9.20 -3.19 -2.50
C VAL A 158 8.81 -1.94 -1.71
N PRO A 159 9.75 -1.01 -1.47
CA PRO A 159 9.45 0.25 -0.81
C PRO A 159 8.57 1.13 -1.72
N ARG A 160 7.58 1.79 -1.12
CA ARG A 160 6.63 2.67 -1.83
C ARG A 160 6.53 4.04 -1.17
N THR A 161 5.97 4.99 -1.90
CA THR A 161 5.68 6.35 -1.43
C THR A 161 4.34 6.83 -1.97
N ILE A 162 3.82 7.91 -1.39
CA ILE A 162 2.68 8.64 -1.96
C ILE A 162 3.02 9.05 -3.39
N SER A 163 2.14 8.70 -4.33
CA SER A 163 2.24 9.11 -5.71
C SER A 163 2.13 10.64 -5.81
N PRO A 164 3.01 11.30 -6.58
CA PRO A 164 2.92 12.75 -6.79
C PRO A 164 1.69 13.14 -7.64
N TRP A 165 0.97 12.15 -8.19
CA TRP A 165 -0.22 12.33 -9.02
C TRP A 165 -1.53 12.14 -8.26
N SER A 166 -1.47 11.95 -6.93
CA SER A 166 -2.63 11.80 -6.03
C SER A 166 -3.32 13.12 -5.70
#